data_AF-A0A6G8FYJ2-F1
#
_entry.id   AF-A0A6G8FYJ2-F1
#
_cell.length_a   1.000
_cell.length_b   1.000
_cell.length_c   1.000
_cell.angle_alpha   90.00
_cell.angle_beta   90.00
_cell.angle_gamma   90.00
#
_symmetry.space_group_name_H-M   'P 1'
#
loop_
_entity.id
_entity.type
_entity.pdbx_description
1 polymer ?
#
loop_
_entity_poly.entity_id
_entity_poly.type
_entity_poly.pdbx_seq_one_letter_code
_entity_poly.pdbx_strand_id
1 'polypeptide(L)'
;MTTSPSRATLDEVLERPSGIVRVIDRLTRGRGASRRGVLVGAAVAGSALVTDPKAYALRPVSAYATICGPANTAAGGWTVFCATINKGVNGCPPGSFTAGWWKAADSSWCGGGYRYIVDCNAKCTKCTSGCSDHLCDSKCWNCKCGSGSKATCDQRRVCCNDFRYGQCNTQVKCSGGVHCRVVSCVPPYKWENCSTTSLSSNATAEHSSPYLPQWGPMEKLYSAMGGHRSYLKASTGPIKNTIDGRAKYVNYQGGRIWWTSATGAAAMTSFVLTKYAEYGGPDVLGFPTGARLEGLSDGGWIQRFQKGAIVDSASTATTCVWGYRWTMWTASGRETGPLKWPVALVENLPGGAWIQRFQKGATVSGPTTGRAIVHNYAWAAWVALGREGGVLGLPRGDRQVVARGYTQAFERGGLWGLTDKPAWGVWGPVLDAWLAAGGPTGSYGFPVAHVEESGGSATGRFEGGTITV
;
A
#
# COMPACT_ATOMS: atom_id res chain seq x y z
N MET A 1 -31.86 12.01 71.60
CA MET A 1 -32.58 10.83 71.08
C MET A 1 -32.92 11.11 69.62
N THR A 2 -32.00 10.88 68.68
CA THR A 2 -31.87 9.65 67.84
C THR A 2 -33.11 9.29 67.03
N THR A 3 -33.10 9.51 65.70
CA THR A 3 -33.13 8.46 64.66
C THR A 3 -32.96 9.04 63.23
N SER A 4 -32.31 8.24 62.39
CA SER A 4 -31.85 8.47 61.00
C SER A 4 -32.96 8.20 59.95
N PRO A 5 -32.86 8.65 58.68
CA PRO A 5 -33.86 8.38 57.65
C PRO A 5 -33.68 6.99 57.01
N SER A 6 -34.79 6.27 56.79
CA SER A 6 -34.79 5.00 56.07
C SER A 6 -34.87 5.19 54.55
N ARG A 7 -34.08 4.37 53.86
CA ARG A 7 -34.03 4.18 52.40
C ARG A 7 -35.38 3.67 51.88
N ALA A 8 -36.00 4.39 50.96
CA ALA A 8 -36.94 3.79 50.01
C ALA A 8 -36.14 3.08 48.91
N THR A 9 -36.51 1.83 48.64
CA THR A 9 -35.81 0.86 47.80
C THR A 9 -36.04 1.07 46.31
N LEU A 10 -35.10 0.58 45.51
CA LEU A 10 -35.03 0.64 44.05
C LEU A 10 -36.19 -0.11 43.32
N ASP A 11 -37.09 -0.75 44.07
CA ASP A 11 -38.11 -1.65 43.55
C ASP A 11 -39.41 -0.94 43.11
N GLU A 12 -39.71 0.26 43.63
CA GLU A 12 -40.93 1.01 43.23
C GLU A 12 -40.85 1.66 41.84
N VAL A 13 -39.66 1.76 41.24
CA VAL A 13 -39.47 2.33 39.89
C VAL A 13 -39.68 1.27 38.79
N LEU A 14 -39.67 -0.02 39.13
CA LEU A 14 -39.74 -1.13 38.17
C LEU A 14 -41.17 -1.59 37.81
N GLU A 15 -42.20 -1.14 38.53
CA GLU A 15 -43.60 -1.60 38.30
C GLU A 15 -44.48 -0.65 37.47
N ARG A 16 -43.95 0.44 36.93
CA ARG A 16 -44.69 1.27 35.97
C ARG A 16 -44.31 0.88 34.54
N PRO A 17 -45.22 0.29 33.74
CA PRO A 17 -44.92 0.01 32.34
C PRO A 17 -44.63 1.32 31.62
N SER A 18 -43.36 1.49 31.25
CA SER A 18 -42.83 2.66 30.55
C SER A 18 -43.60 2.90 29.26
N GLY A 19 -43.70 4.17 28.83
CA GLY A 19 -44.42 4.57 27.61
C GLY A 19 -43.99 3.81 26.34
N ILE A 20 -42.79 3.24 26.34
CA ILE A 20 -42.27 2.33 25.30
C ILE A 20 -43.10 1.06 25.16
N VAL A 21 -43.57 0.46 26.27
CA VAL A 21 -44.40 -0.75 26.25
C VAL A 21 -45.76 -0.45 25.62
N ARG A 22 -46.36 0.72 25.89
CA ARG A 22 -47.63 1.15 25.26
C ARG A 22 -47.50 1.47 23.78
N VAL A 23 -46.37 1.99 23.33
CA VAL A 23 -46.10 2.26 21.91
C VAL A 23 -45.88 0.95 21.15
N ILE A 24 -45.11 0.01 21.72
CA ILE A 24 -44.93 -1.33 21.17
C ILE A 24 -46.28 -2.06 21.11
N ASP A 25 -47.11 -1.95 22.14
CA ASP A 25 -48.42 -2.62 22.22
C ASP A 25 -49.52 -1.99 21.31
N ARG A 26 -49.35 -0.72 20.91
CA ARG A 26 -50.15 -0.10 19.84
C ARG A 26 -49.66 -0.52 18.44
N LEU A 27 -48.36 -0.70 18.25
CA LEU A 27 -47.77 -1.13 16.98
C LEU A 27 -48.02 -2.61 16.67
N THR A 28 -48.11 -3.47 17.69
CA THR A 28 -48.47 -4.90 17.54
C THR A 28 -49.95 -5.13 17.27
N ARG A 29 -50.83 -4.17 17.60
CA ARG A 29 -52.28 -4.21 17.33
C ARG A 29 -52.67 -3.73 15.93
N GLY A 30 -51.73 -3.15 15.18
CA GLY A 30 -51.91 -2.90 13.75
C GLY A 30 -51.84 -4.22 12.98
N ARG A 31 -52.93 -4.61 12.31
CA ARG A 31 -53.02 -5.84 11.50
C ARG A 31 -51.86 -5.91 10.50
N GLY A 32 -50.83 -6.72 10.79
CA GLY A 32 -49.77 -7.09 9.84
C GLY A 32 -48.33 -7.18 10.38
N ALA A 33 -48.02 -6.68 11.58
CA ALA A 33 -46.63 -6.66 12.08
C ALA A 33 -46.28 -7.91 12.93
N SER A 34 -45.33 -8.74 12.47
CA SER A 34 -44.81 -9.87 13.27
C SER A 34 -43.89 -9.38 14.40
N ARG A 35 -43.81 -10.15 15.52
CA ARG A 35 -42.89 -9.85 16.64
C ARG A 35 -41.44 -9.63 16.17
N ARG A 36 -40.99 -10.44 15.20
CA ARG A 36 -39.68 -10.29 14.56
C ARG A 36 -39.56 -8.98 13.79
N GLY A 37 -40.61 -8.58 13.06
CA GLY A 37 -40.66 -7.29 12.35
C GLY A 37 -40.55 -6.08 13.27
N VAL A 38 -41.21 -6.13 14.44
CA VAL A 38 -41.13 -5.06 15.45
C VAL A 38 -39.73 -4.97 16.05
N LEU A 39 -39.11 -6.10 16.42
CA LEU A 39 -37.74 -6.11 16.97
C LEU A 39 -36.69 -5.63 15.97
N VAL A 40 -36.80 -6.06 14.70
CA VAL A 40 -35.92 -5.59 13.63
C VAL A 40 -36.13 -4.09 13.37
N GLY A 41 -37.38 -3.63 13.35
CA GLY A 41 -37.70 -2.21 13.19
C GLY A 41 -37.11 -1.35 14.32
N ALA A 42 -37.23 -1.80 15.56
CA ALA A 42 -36.64 -1.12 16.72
C ALA A 42 -35.10 -1.08 16.67
N ALA A 43 -34.45 -2.20 16.28
CA ALA A 43 -33.00 -2.26 16.14
C ALA A 43 -32.46 -1.35 15.02
N VAL A 44 -33.17 -1.28 13.90
CA VAL A 44 -32.85 -0.39 12.77
C VAL A 44 -33.07 1.07 13.18
N ALA A 45 -34.17 1.41 13.86
CA ALA A 45 -34.38 2.75 14.39
C ALA A 45 -33.28 3.15 15.39
N GLY A 46 -32.94 2.28 16.34
CA GLY A 46 -31.86 2.52 17.32
C GLY A 46 -30.51 2.72 16.65
N SER A 47 -30.18 1.91 15.64
CA SER A 47 -28.94 2.06 14.87
C SER A 47 -28.91 3.38 14.10
N ALA A 48 -30.01 3.81 13.50
CA ALA A 48 -30.12 5.11 12.82
C ALA A 48 -29.88 6.30 13.77
N LEU A 49 -30.43 6.24 15.00
CA LEU A 49 -30.15 7.24 16.04
C LEU A 49 -28.66 7.28 16.44
N VAL A 50 -27.97 6.15 16.42
CA VAL A 50 -26.54 6.10 16.80
C VAL A 50 -25.65 6.58 15.66
N THR A 51 -25.95 6.22 14.41
CA THR A 51 -25.08 6.51 13.27
C THR A 51 -25.22 7.92 12.72
N ASP A 52 -26.44 8.49 12.74
CA ASP A 52 -26.68 9.88 12.33
C ASP A 52 -27.92 10.45 13.07
N PRO A 53 -27.77 10.77 14.38
CA PRO A 53 -28.86 11.23 15.22
C PRO A 53 -29.51 12.50 14.69
N LYS A 54 -28.71 13.41 14.11
CA LYS A 54 -29.19 14.70 13.62
C LYS A 54 -30.01 14.54 12.36
N ALA A 55 -29.55 13.77 11.37
CA ALA A 55 -30.32 13.58 10.15
C ALA A 55 -31.62 12.80 10.41
N TYR A 56 -31.59 11.77 11.26
CA TYR A 56 -32.78 10.99 11.60
C TYR A 56 -33.83 11.78 12.40
N ALA A 57 -33.39 12.71 13.25
CA ALA A 57 -34.30 13.55 14.03
C ALA A 57 -34.85 14.76 13.24
N LEU A 58 -34.07 15.32 12.30
CA LEU A 58 -34.37 16.59 11.66
C LEU A 58 -34.88 16.48 10.22
N ARG A 59 -34.81 15.30 9.59
CA ARG A 59 -35.25 15.09 8.20
C ARG A 59 -36.26 13.95 8.12
N PRO A 60 -37.26 14.02 7.22
CA PRO A 60 -38.19 12.93 6.97
C PRO A 60 -37.49 11.83 6.15
N VAL A 61 -36.61 11.06 6.80
CA VAL A 61 -35.87 9.93 6.22
C VAL A 61 -36.17 8.66 7.00
N SER A 62 -36.27 7.52 6.31
CA SER A 62 -36.48 6.24 7.00
C SER A 62 -35.22 5.84 7.78
N ALA A 63 -35.38 5.14 8.89
CA ALA A 63 -34.24 4.62 9.66
C ALA A 63 -33.30 3.77 8.79
N TYR A 64 -33.87 3.03 7.83
CA TYR A 64 -33.12 2.27 6.85
C TYR A 64 -32.33 3.17 5.88
N ALA A 65 -32.91 4.29 5.42
CA ALA A 65 -32.20 5.26 4.59
C ALA A 65 -31.10 6.01 5.35
N THR A 66 -31.27 6.24 6.66
CA THR A 66 -30.22 6.80 7.52
C THR A 66 -29.01 5.88 7.62
N ILE A 67 -29.23 4.56 7.78
CA ILE A 67 -28.14 3.59 7.90
C ILE A 67 -27.50 3.27 6.55
N CYS A 68 -28.34 3.02 5.54
CA CYS A 68 -27.91 2.45 4.27
C CYS A 68 -27.80 3.50 3.13
N GLY A 69 -28.03 4.77 3.45
CA GLY A 69 -28.01 5.89 2.49
C GLY A 69 -29.31 6.03 1.68
N PRO A 70 -29.46 7.13 0.93
CA PRO A 70 -30.70 7.45 0.22
C PRO A 70 -30.99 6.52 -0.96
N ALA A 71 -32.29 6.31 -1.20
CA ALA A 71 -32.86 5.59 -2.35
C ALA A 71 -32.14 4.26 -2.66
N ASN A 72 -31.91 3.48 -1.60
CA ASN A 72 -31.08 2.29 -1.59
C ASN A 72 -31.85 0.99 -1.87
N THR A 73 -33.16 1.08 -2.09
CA THR A 73 -34.05 -0.04 -2.42
C THR A 73 -34.47 -0.01 -3.89
N ALA A 74 -34.94 -1.14 -4.41
CA ALA A 74 -35.43 -1.25 -5.79
C ALA A 74 -36.65 -0.37 -6.09
N ALA A 75 -37.44 -0.04 -5.06
CA ALA A 75 -38.56 0.90 -5.16
C ALA A 75 -38.10 2.32 -5.49
N GLY A 76 -36.86 2.68 -5.16
CA GLY A 76 -36.27 3.98 -5.52
C GLY A 76 -35.97 4.14 -7.02
N GLY A 77 -36.15 3.11 -7.84
CA GLY A 77 -35.97 3.17 -9.30
C GLY A 77 -34.52 3.23 -9.79
N TRP A 78 -33.56 3.51 -8.90
CA TRP A 78 -32.15 3.63 -9.25
C TRP A 78 -31.47 2.29 -9.52
N THR A 79 -30.41 2.31 -10.32
CA THR A 79 -29.57 1.15 -10.60
C THR A 79 -28.54 0.93 -9.48
N VAL A 80 -28.28 -0.35 -9.19
CA VAL A 80 -27.25 -0.84 -8.26
C VAL A 80 -25.84 -0.38 -8.65
N PHE A 81 -24.94 -0.28 -7.67
CA PHE A 81 -23.52 -0.08 -7.94
C PHE A 81 -22.84 -1.37 -8.41
N CYS A 82 -21.87 -1.24 -9.31
CA CYS A 82 -21.11 -2.37 -9.83
C CYS A 82 -20.36 -3.09 -8.72
N ALA A 83 -19.81 -2.37 -7.74
CA ALA A 83 -19.13 -3.00 -6.59
C ALA A 83 -20.03 -4.00 -5.83
N THR A 84 -21.34 -3.79 -5.80
CA THR A 84 -22.30 -4.68 -5.13
C THR A 84 -22.50 -6.00 -5.86
N ILE A 85 -22.54 -5.99 -7.19
CA ILE A 85 -22.84 -7.18 -8.00
C ILE A 85 -21.60 -7.77 -8.69
N ASN A 86 -20.48 -7.06 -8.68
CA ASN A 86 -19.24 -7.41 -9.37
C ASN A 86 -18.12 -7.77 -8.38
N LYS A 87 -18.46 -8.56 -7.35
CA LYS A 87 -17.50 -9.05 -6.34
C LYS A 87 -16.65 -7.95 -5.69
N GLY A 88 -17.25 -6.79 -5.39
CA GLY A 88 -16.57 -5.63 -4.81
C GLY A 88 -15.90 -4.71 -5.82
N VAL A 89 -15.83 -5.07 -7.09
CA VAL A 89 -15.13 -4.27 -8.12
C VAL A 89 -15.97 -3.07 -8.54
N ASN A 90 -15.46 -1.86 -8.29
CA ASN A 90 -16.03 -0.61 -8.78
C ASN A 90 -15.67 -0.38 -10.25
N GLY A 91 -16.07 -1.29 -11.13
CA GLY A 91 -15.80 -1.26 -12.56
C GLY A 91 -16.88 -2.02 -13.32
N CYS A 92 -17.02 -1.75 -14.62
CA CYS A 92 -18.01 -2.44 -15.44
C CYS A 92 -17.74 -3.96 -15.46
N PRO A 93 -18.74 -4.81 -15.15
CA PRO A 93 -18.59 -6.25 -15.17
C PRO A 93 -18.36 -6.77 -16.60
N PRO A 94 -17.80 -7.98 -16.77
CA PRO A 94 -17.67 -8.62 -18.08
C PRO A 94 -19.00 -8.63 -18.85
N GLY A 95 -18.93 -8.35 -20.15
CA GLY A 95 -20.14 -8.24 -20.99
C GLY A 95 -20.91 -6.92 -20.82
N SER A 96 -20.32 -5.90 -20.19
CA SER A 96 -20.84 -4.53 -20.16
C SER A 96 -19.76 -3.53 -20.58
N PHE A 97 -20.16 -2.27 -20.78
CA PHE A 97 -19.25 -1.16 -21.09
C PHE A 97 -19.83 0.16 -20.60
N THR A 98 -18.98 1.15 -20.37
CA THR A 98 -19.34 2.52 -19.99
C THR A 98 -20.04 3.21 -21.17
N ALA A 99 -21.28 3.68 -20.97
CA ALA A 99 -22.07 4.26 -22.06
C ALA A 99 -22.65 5.66 -21.76
N GLY A 100 -22.99 5.95 -20.51
CA GLY A 100 -23.52 7.23 -20.08
C GLY A 100 -22.98 7.63 -18.71
N TRP A 101 -22.99 8.93 -18.41
CA TRP A 101 -22.56 9.40 -17.10
C TRP A 101 -23.23 10.72 -16.73
N TRP A 102 -23.18 11.09 -15.45
CA TRP A 102 -23.52 12.44 -14.99
C TRP A 102 -22.68 12.79 -13.76
N LYS A 103 -22.62 14.08 -13.46
CA LYS A 103 -22.00 14.59 -12.23
C LYS A 103 -23.06 14.91 -11.17
N ALA A 104 -22.70 14.72 -9.92
CA ALA A 104 -23.46 15.13 -8.74
C ALA A 104 -22.56 16.03 -7.88
N ALA A 105 -23.03 17.23 -7.57
CA ALA A 105 -22.30 18.19 -6.73
C ALA A 105 -22.36 17.80 -5.25
N ASP A 106 -21.48 18.42 -4.45
CA ASP A 106 -21.50 18.39 -2.98
C ASP A 106 -21.48 16.99 -2.36
N SER A 107 -20.87 16.03 -3.06
CA SER A 107 -20.86 14.63 -2.65
C SER A 107 -19.85 14.41 -1.52
N SER A 108 -20.32 13.93 -0.37
CA SER A 108 -19.46 13.54 0.76
C SER A 108 -18.43 12.48 0.36
N TRP A 109 -18.80 11.60 -0.58
CA TRP A 109 -17.94 10.55 -1.15
C TRP A 109 -16.72 11.10 -1.91
N CYS A 110 -16.76 12.36 -2.36
CA CYS A 110 -15.66 13.06 -3.02
C CYS A 110 -15.22 14.31 -2.23
N GLY A 111 -15.44 14.32 -0.91
CA GLY A 111 -15.02 15.42 -0.04
C GLY A 111 -15.74 16.74 -0.27
N GLY A 112 -17.00 16.69 -0.71
CA GLY A 112 -17.79 17.86 -1.09
C GLY A 112 -17.57 18.30 -2.54
N GLY A 113 -16.74 17.59 -3.30
CA GLY A 113 -16.57 17.83 -4.73
C GLY A 113 -17.62 17.15 -5.61
N TYR A 114 -17.38 17.20 -6.92
CA TYR A 114 -18.18 16.44 -7.88
C TYR A 114 -17.89 14.94 -7.80
N ARG A 115 -18.97 14.16 -7.73
CA ARG A 115 -18.95 12.73 -7.98
C ARG A 115 -19.50 12.42 -9.35
N TYR A 116 -18.86 11.49 -10.04
CA TYR A 116 -19.26 11.03 -11.36
C TYR A 116 -19.88 9.64 -11.23
N ILE A 117 -21.12 9.51 -11.68
CA ILE A 117 -21.81 8.23 -11.78
C ILE A 117 -21.79 7.81 -13.23
N VAL A 118 -21.30 6.60 -13.51
CA VAL A 118 -21.10 6.07 -14.85
C VAL A 118 -21.91 4.79 -15.01
N ASP A 119 -22.83 4.79 -15.96
CA ASP A 119 -23.64 3.62 -16.29
C ASP A 119 -22.82 2.62 -17.11
N CYS A 120 -22.80 1.38 -16.64
CA CYS A 120 -22.28 0.23 -17.37
C CYS A 120 -23.43 -0.48 -18.07
N ASN A 121 -23.64 -0.19 -19.35
CA ASN A 121 -24.67 -0.85 -20.15
C ASN A 121 -24.20 -2.22 -20.61
N ALA A 122 -25.11 -3.19 -20.64
CA ALA A 122 -24.81 -4.52 -21.14
C ALA A 122 -24.45 -4.49 -22.64
N LYS A 123 -23.64 -5.45 -23.11
CA LYS A 123 -23.43 -5.68 -24.54
C LYS A 123 -24.56 -6.55 -25.08
N CYS A 124 -25.03 -6.22 -26.29
CA CYS A 124 -25.98 -7.04 -27.03
C CYS A 124 -25.25 -8.25 -27.62
N THR A 125 -25.23 -9.38 -26.91
CA THR A 125 -24.41 -10.55 -27.28
C THR A 125 -25.21 -11.66 -27.97
N LYS A 126 -26.54 -11.67 -27.83
CA LYS A 126 -27.39 -12.76 -28.37
C LYS A 126 -28.11 -12.40 -29.67
N CYS A 127 -28.10 -11.12 -30.06
CA CYS A 127 -28.75 -10.64 -31.27
C CYS A 127 -27.76 -9.84 -32.09
N THR A 128 -27.76 -10.06 -33.39
CA THR A 128 -26.91 -9.37 -34.38
C THR A 128 -27.64 -8.24 -35.11
N SER A 129 -28.95 -8.13 -34.94
CA SER A 129 -29.84 -7.10 -35.50
C SER A 129 -30.95 -6.73 -34.49
N GLY A 130 -31.60 -5.59 -34.68
CA GLY A 130 -32.69 -5.11 -33.81
C GLY A 130 -32.24 -4.10 -32.76
N CYS A 131 -31.74 -2.94 -33.22
CA CYS A 131 -31.43 -1.82 -32.34
C CYS A 131 -32.37 -0.66 -32.64
N SER A 132 -33.21 -0.30 -31.67
CA SER A 132 -34.08 0.88 -31.73
C SER A 132 -33.63 1.83 -30.63
N ASP A 133 -33.46 3.12 -30.95
CA ASP A 133 -33.01 4.15 -30.00
C ASP A 133 -31.73 3.75 -29.22
N HIS A 134 -30.78 3.14 -29.92
CA HIS A 134 -29.51 2.64 -29.38
C HIS A 134 -29.61 1.49 -28.36
N LEU A 135 -30.79 0.88 -28.20
CA LEU A 135 -31.04 -0.26 -27.32
C LEU A 135 -31.44 -1.51 -28.12
N CYS A 136 -30.86 -2.66 -27.75
CA CYS A 136 -31.35 -3.95 -28.24
C CYS A 136 -32.51 -4.47 -27.39
N ASP A 137 -33.24 -5.47 -27.90
CA ASP A 137 -34.26 -6.19 -27.14
C ASP A 137 -33.65 -6.80 -25.86
N SER A 138 -34.39 -6.78 -24.75
CA SER A 138 -33.92 -7.30 -23.45
C SER A 138 -33.52 -8.78 -23.48
N LYS A 139 -34.05 -9.58 -24.42
CA LYS A 139 -33.62 -10.97 -24.65
C LYS A 139 -32.19 -11.06 -25.20
N CYS A 140 -31.66 -9.96 -25.74
CA CYS A 140 -30.39 -9.90 -26.45
C CYS A 140 -29.17 -9.76 -25.53
N TRP A 141 -29.37 -9.52 -24.23
CA TRP A 141 -28.29 -9.43 -23.26
C TRP A 141 -28.37 -10.51 -22.17
N ASN A 142 -27.29 -10.64 -21.40
CA ASN A 142 -27.10 -11.73 -20.43
C ASN A 142 -27.59 -11.43 -19.01
N CYS A 143 -28.15 -10.24 -18.77
CA CYS A 143 -28.64 -9.84 -17.46
C CYS A 143 -30.18 -9.81 -17.36
N LYS A 144 -30.72 -10.19 -16.20
CA LYS A 144 -32.17 -10.19 -15.92
C LYS A 144 -32.50 -9.10 -14.90
N CYS A 145 -33.67 -8.46 -15.06
CA CYS A 145 -34.15 -7.49 -14.10
C CYS A 145 -34.32 -8.13 -12.71
N GLY A 146 -33.74 -7.50 -11.70
CA GLY A 146 -33.79 -7.94 -10.31
C GLY A 146 -33.48 -6.81 -9.34
N SER A 147 -33.21 -7.16 -8.09
CA SER A 147 -32.81 -6.23 -7.03
C SER A 147 -31.47 -6.65 -6.45
N GLY A 148 -30.71 -5.67 -5.96
CA GLY A 148 -29.46 -5.91 -5.24
C GLY A 148 -29.68 -6.75 -3.98
N SER A 149 -28.59 -7.27 -3.43
CA SER A 149 -28.66 -8.23 -2.32
C SER A 149 -29.28 -7.62 -1.07
N LYS A 150 -30.29 -8.29 -0.51
CA LYS A 150 -30.88 -7.96 0.80
C LYS A 150 -29.89 -8.07 1.96
N ALA A 151 -28.75 -8.74 1.76
CA ALA A 151 -27.67 -8.81 2.74
C ALA A 151 -26.81 -7.52 2.76
N THR A 152 -27.09 -6.55 1.88
CA THR A 152 -26.32 -5.33 1.73
C THR A 152 -27.24 -4.11 1.75
N CYS A 153 -26.66 -2.94 1.99
CA CYS A 153 -27.37 -1.68 1.91
C CYS A 153 -27.72 -1.25 0.48
N ASP A 154 -27.22 -1.92 -0.57
CA ASP A 154 -27.49 -1.53 -1.97
C ASP A 154 -28.44 -2.53 -2.63
N GLN A 155 -29.73 -2.38 -2.34
CA GLN A 155 -30.84 -3.20 -2.86
C GLN A 155 -31.50 -2.58 -4.10
N ARG A 156 -30.82 -1.63 -4.76
CA ARG A 156 -31.25 -0.97 -5.99
C ARG A 156 -31.45 -1.95 -7.15
N ARG A 157 -32.06 -1.49 -8.23
CA ARG A 157 -32.40 -2.32 -9.40
C ARG A 157 -31.15 -2.84 -10.11
N VAL A 158 -31.17 -4.10 -10.50
CA VAL A 158 -30.13 -4.74 -11.32
C VAL A 158 -30.73 -4.97 -12.69
N CYS A 159 -30.17 -4.40 -13.76
CA CYS A 159 -30.57 -4.68 -15.14
C CYS A 159 -32.08 -4.49 -15.44
N CYS A 160 -32.70 -3.48 -14.84
CA CYS A 160 -34.11 -3.14 -15.07
C CYS A 160 -34.30 -1.80 -15.78
N ASN A 161 -33.23 -1.03 -15.93
CA ASN A 161 -33.27 0.34 -16.41
C ASN A 161 -32.69 0.35 -17.82
N ASP A 162 -33.54 0.57 -18.81
CA ASP A 162 -33.18 0.44 -20.22
C ASP A 162 -33.19 1.82 -20.87
N PHE A 163 -32.05 2.51 -20.75
CA PHE A 163 -31.81 3.79 -21.38
C PHE A 163 -30.33 3.96 -21.72
N ARG A 164 -30.04 4.91 -22.62
CA ARG A 164 -28.68 5.31 -22.96
C ARG A 164 -28.59 6.82 -23.18
N TYR A 165 -27.81 7.50 -22.33
CA TYR A 165 -27.56 8.95 -22.45
C TYR A 165 -26.43 9.31 -23.45
N GLY A 166 -25.63 8.34 -23.90
CA GLY A 166 -24.77 8.48 -25.09
C GLY A 166 -23.57 9.41 -24.97
N GLN A 167 -22.79 9.32 -23.88
CA GLN A 167 -21.63 10.19 -23.66
C GLN A 167 -20.29 9.45 -23.59
N CYS A 168 -20.31 8.13 -23.45
CA CYS A 168 -19.14 7.27 -23.50
C CYS A 168 -19.32 6.22 -24.59
N ASN A 169 -18.22 5.83 -25.21
CA ASN A 169 -18.17 4.76 -26.21
C ASN A 169 -19.27 4.88 -27.28
N THR A 170 -19.45 6.09 -27.82
CA THR A 170 -20.51 6.42 -28.78
C THR A 170 -20.40 5.67 -30.10
N GLN A 171 -19.21 5.13 -30.41
CA GLN A 171 -19.00 4.23 -31.54
C GLN A 171 -19.80 2.92 -31.45
N VAL A 172 -20.15 2.48 -30.23
CA VAL A 172 -20.99 1.29 -30.03
C VAL A 172 -22.43 1.68 -30.33
N LYS A 173 -22.98 1.31 -31.49
CA LYS A 173 -24.32 1.77 -31.89
C LYS A 173 -25.47 1.20 -31.06
N CYS A 174 -25.28 -0.01 -30.52
CA CYS A 174 -26.30 -0.73 -29.77
C CYS A 174 -25.82 -1.19 -28.40
N SER A 175 -26.61 -0.91 -27.37
CA SER A 175 -26.35 -1.34 -26.00
C SER A 175 -27.55 -2.07 -25.40
N GLY A 176 -27.31 -2.85 -24.37
CA GLY A 176 -28.36 -3.34 -23.52
C GLY A 176 -28.71 -2.37 -22.38
N GLY A 177 -29.58 -2.83 -21.48
CA GLY A 177 -29.94 -2.12 -20.26
C GLY A 177 -28.74 -1.83 -19.35
N VAL A 178 -28.93 -0.89 -18.43
CA VAL A 178 -27.91 -0.53 -17.43
C VAL A 178 -27.72 -1.69 -16.48
N HIS A 179 -26.56 -2.32 -16.56
CA HIS A 179 -26.20 -3.47 -15.74
C HIS A 179 -25.96 -3.03 -14.29
N CYS A 180 -25.14 -2.00 -14.12
CA CYS A 180 -24.80 -1.39 -12.85
C CYS A 180 -24.13 -0.03 -13.05
N ARG A 181 -23.79 0.64 -11.94
CA ARG A 181 -23.11 1.94 -11.94
C ARG A 181 -21.73 1.90 -11.32
N VAL A 182 -20.76 2.48 -11.99
CA VAL A 182 -19.45 2.81 -11.43
C VAL A 182 -19.52 4.22 -10.85
N VAL A 183 -18.72 4.46 -9.80
CA VAL A 183 -18.55 5.81 -9.25
C VAL A 183 -17.11 6.22 -9.23
N SER A 184 -16.86 7.50 -9.45
CA SER A 184 -15.51 8.05 -9.43
C SER A 184 -15.53 9.51 -8.96
N CYS A 185 -14.47 9.95 -8.30
CA CYS A 185 -14.20 11.36 -8.07
C CYS A 185 -13.38 11.98 -9.21
N VAL A 186 -12.98 11.17 -10.18
CA VAL A 186 -12.28 11.60 -11.40
C VAL A 186 -13.25 11.55 -12.58
N PRO A 187 -13.36 12.63 -13.37
CA PRO A 187 -14.26 12.65 -14.51
C PRO A 187 -14.00 11.50 -15.50
N PRO A 188 -15.04 10.84 -16.04
CA PRO A 188 -14.89 9.65 -16.88
C PRO A 188 -14.13 9.90 -18.17
N TYR A 189 -14.26 11.08 -18.78
CA TYR A 189 -13.48 11.46 -19.97
C TYR A 189 -11.97 11.53 -19.73
N LYS A 190 -11.49 11.44 -18.48
CA LYS A 190 -10.05 11.35 -18.18
C LYS A 190 -9.53 9.91 -18.21
N TRP A 191 -10.39 8.90 -18.11
CA TRP A 191 -10.00 7.49 -17.95
C TRP A 191 -10.74 6.51 -18.88
N GLU A 192 -11.68 7.00 -19.67
CA GLU A 192 -12.50 6.26 -20.61
C GLU A 192 -12.77 7.11 -21.85
N ASN A 193 -13.15 6.49 -22.97
CA ASN A 193 -13.56 7.22 -24.17
C ASN A 193 -14.94 7.87 -23.97
N CYS A 194 -14.96 9.05 -23.33
CA CYS A 194 -16.17 9.82 -23.08
C CYS A 194 -16.02 11.27 -23.53
N SER A 195 -17.13 11.87 -23.97
CA SER A 195 -17.24 13.30 -24.19
C SER A 195 -17.17 14.08 -22.87
N THR A 196 -16.82 15.37 -22.97
CA THR A 196 -16.81 16.32 -21.85
C THR A 196 -18.18 16.91 -21.55
N THR A 197 -19.17 16.70 -22.44
CA THR A 197 -20.57 17.09 -22.22
C THR A 197 -21.09 16.37 -20.98
N SER A 198 -21.45 17.14 -19.95
CA SER A 198 -21.86 16.57 -18.66
C SER A 198 -23.34 16.78 -18.41
N LEU A 199 -24.06 15.70 -18.08
CA LEU A 199 -25.36 15.80 -17.41
C LEU A 199 -25.14 15.98 -15.90
N SER A 200 -26.14 16.51 -15.19
CA SER A 200 -26.08 16.69 -13.74
C SER A 200 -27.33 16.15 -13.05
N SER A 201 -27.12 15.42 -11.94
CA SER A 201 -28.20 15.01 -11.04
C SER A 201 -27.67 14.89 -9.62
N ASN A 202 -28.00 15.86 -8.77
CA ASN A 202 -27.52 15.91 -7.39
C ASN A 202 -28.24 14.90 -6.48
N ALA A 203 -29.36 14.32 -6.93
CA ALA A 203 -30.08 13.28 -6.19
C ALA A 203 -29.22 12.04 -5.90
N THR A 204 -28.16 11.82 -6.69
CA THR A 204 -27.26 10.67 -6.55
C THR A 204 -25.95 10.99 -5.82
N ALA A 205 -25.78 12.20 -5.29
CA ALA A 205 -24.55 12.62 -4.61
C ALA A 205 -24.18 11.64 -3.49
N GLU A 206 -25.17 11.27 -2.68
CA GLU A 206 -25.00 10.44 -1.48
C GLU A 206 -25.37 8.96 -1.68
N HIS A 207 -25.66 8.52 -2.91
CA HIS A 207 -25.89 7.10 -3.16
C HIS A 207 -24.62 6.29 -2.89
N SER A 208 -24.66 5.29 -2.02
CA SER A 208 -23.47 4.47 -1.74
C SER A 208 -23.75 2.98 -1.76
N SER A 209 -22.67 2.21 -1.63
CA SER A 209 -22.65 0.77 -1.41
C SER A 209 -21.59 0.45 -0.35
N PRO A 210 -21.82 -0.53 0.54
CA PRO A 210 -20.82 -0.96 1.53
C PRO A 210 -19.51 -1.47 0.93
N TYR A 211 -19.48 -1.76 -0.37
CA TYR A 211 -18.27 -2.20 -1.08
C TYR A 211 -17.45 -1.09 -1.69
N LEU A 212 -17.94 0.16 -1.65
CA LEU A 212 -17.19 1.32 -2.12
C LEU A 212 -16.25 1.83 -1.00
N PRO A 213 -15.00 2.19 -1.32
CA PRO A 213 -14.15 2.91 -0.38
C PRO A 213 -14.84 4.20 0.07
N GLN A 214 -14.72 4.56 1.35
CA GLN A 214 -15.23 5.83 1.86
C GLN A 214 -14.23 6.95 1.61
N TRP A 215 -14.72 8.19 1.52
CA TRP A 215 -13.85 9.35 1.41
C TRP A 215 -12.90 9.45 2.62
N GLY A 216 -11.64 9.75 2.34
CA GLY A 216 -10.59 9.84 3.33
C GLY A 216 -9.22 9.93 2.67
N PRO A 217 -8.13 9.80 3.43
CA PRO A 217 -6.77 9.93 2.90
C PRO A 217 -6.48 9.00 1.71
N MET A 218 -6.99 7.76 1.74
CA MET A 218 -6.78 6.78 0.67
C MET A 218 -7.53 7.14 -0.61
N GLU A 219 -8.80 7.54 -0.52
CA GLU A 219 -9.59 7.95 -1.69
C GLU A 219 -9.11 9.28 -2.27
N LYS A 220 -8.65 10.21 -1.41
CA LYS A 220 -7.96 11.44 -1.82
C LYS A 220 -6.73 11.13 -2.67
N LEU A 221 -5.88 10.21 -2.20
CA LEU A 221 -4.70 9.77 -2.95
C LEU A 221 -5.10 9.11 -4.27
N TYR A 222 -6.05 8.16 -4.25
CA TYR A 222 -6.52 7.48 -5.46
C TYR A 222 -7.06 8.46 -6.50
N SER A 223 -7.85 9.45 -6.07
CA SER A 223 -8.37 10.52 -6.93
C SER A 223 -7.25 11.38 -7.52
N ALA A 224 -6.26 11.77 -6.71
CA ALA A 224 -5.10 12.54 -7.16
C ALA A 224 -4.23 11.77 -8.16
N MET A 225 -4.18 10.44 -8.05
CA MET A 225 -3.49 9.55 -9.01
C MET A 225 -4.26 9.37 -10.34
N GLY A 226 -5.45 9.97 -10.49
CA GLY A 226 -6.28 9.83 -11.68
C GLY A 226 -7.33 8.70 -11.61
N GLY A 227 -7.56 8.15 -10.42
CA GLY A 227 -8.61 7.14 -10.19
C GLY A 227 -8.43 5.92 -11.07
N HIS A 228 -9.46 5.55 -11.83
CA HIS A 228 -9.48 4.36 -12.69
C HIS A 228 -8.40 4.33 -13.77
N ARG A 229 -7.83 5.49 -14.16
CA ARG A 229 -6.70 5.56 -15.10
C ARG A 229 -5.34 5.29 -14.44
N SER A 230 -5.25 5.41 -13.13
CA SER A 230 -4.01 5.08 -12.42
C SER A 230 -3.65 3.61 -12.63
N TYR A 231 -2.39 3.26 -12.39
CA TYR A 231 -1.96 1.85 -12.45
C TYR A 231 -2.72 0.93 -11.48
N LEU A 232 -3.39 1.49 -10.47
CA LEU A 232 -4.22 0.73 -9.53
C LEU A 232 -5.50 0.22 -10.19
N LYS A 233 -6.03 0.91 -11.21
CA LYS A 233 -7.33 0.60 -11.84
C LYS A 233 -8.45 0.61 -10.79
N ALA A 234 -9.57 -0.09 -11.04
CA ALA A 234 -10.74 -0.07 -10.15
C ALA A 234 -10.45 -0.65 -8.75
N SER A 235 -11.08 -0.08 -7.72
CA SER A 235 -11.11 -0.69 -6.38
C SER A 235 -11.83 -2.03 -6.42
N THR A 236 -11.41 -2.99 -5.60
CA THR A 236 -11.98 -4.34 -5.52
C THR A 236 -12.68 -4.59 -4.17
N GLY A 237 -13.08 -3.52 -3.48
CA GLY A 237 -13.83 -3.59 -2.24
C GLY A 237 -13.63 -2.33 -1.38
N PRO A 238 -14.17 -2.36 -0.15
CA PRO A 238 -14.12 -1.22 0.75
C PRO A 238 -12.78 -1.12 1.48
N ILE A 239 -12.67 -0.09 2.31
CA ILE A 239 -11.59 0.03 3.29
C ILE A 239 -11.64 -1.16 4.26
N LYS A 240 -10.50 -1.79 4.49
CA LYS A 240 -10.30 -2.86 5.45
C LYS A 240 -9.25 -2.45 6.49
N ASN A 241 -9.40 -2.96 7.71
CA ASN A 241 -8.34 -2.89 8.72
C ASN A 241 -7.43 -4.12 8.57
N THR A 242 -6.16 -3.99 8.93
CA THR A 242 -5.31 -5.15 9.20
C THR A 242 -5.81 -5.90 10.42
N ILE A 243 -5.52 -7.20 10.51
CA ILE A 243 -5.95 -8.06 11.63
C ILE A 243 -5.44 -7.51 12.96
N ASP A 244 -4.19 -7.02 12.97
CA ASP A 244 -3.53 -6.40 14.12
C ASP A 244 -3.96 -4.95 14.40
N GLY A 245 -4.85 -4.37 13.58
CA GLY A 245 -5.32 -3.00 13.72
C GLY A 245 -4.28 -1.90 13.44
N ARG A 246 -3.05 -2.24 13.03
CA ARG A 246 -1.97 -1.26 12.80
C ARG A 246 -2.18 -0.37 11.58
N ALA A 247 -2.95 -0.81 10.59
CA ALA A 247 -3.17 -0.07 9.35
C ALA A 247 -4.55 -0.29 8.74
N LYS A 248 -4.91 0.63 7.84
CA LYS A 248 -6.04 0.49 6.93
C LYS A 248 -5.54 0.30 5.51
N TYR A 249 -6.33 -0.36 4.68
CA TYR A 249 -6.02 -0.51 3.27
C TYR A 249 -7.26 -0.63 2.38
N VAL A 250 -7.09 -0.30 1.10
CA VAL A 250 -8.06 -0.57 0.03
C VAL A 250 -7.34 -1.37 -1.05
N ASN A 251 -7.95 -2.47 -1.49
CA ASN A 251 -7.47 -3.26 -2.62
C ASN A 251 -7.98 -2.68 -3.93
N TYR A 252 -7.11 -2.72 -4.94
CA TYR A 252 -7.39 -2.34 -6.32
C TYR A 252 -6.89 -3.46 -7.24
N GLN A 253 -7.35 -3.49 -8.48
CA GLN A 253 -6.97 -4.56 -9.42
C GLN A 253 -5.45 -4.58 -9.69
N GLY A 254 -4.81 -3.41 -9.70
CA GLY A 254 -3.38 -3.24 -9.95
C GLY A 254 -2.53 -3.01 -8.69
N GLY A 255 -3.11 -3.09 -7.49
CA GLY A 255 -2.35 -2.90 -6.26
C GLY A 255 -3.19 -2.60 -5.02
N ARG A 256 -2.62 -1.83 -4.10
CA ARG A 256 -3.24 -1.51 -2.81
C ARG A 256 -2.79 -0.13 -2.36
N ILE A 257 -3.71 0.63 -1.78
CA ILE A 257 -3.36 1.80 -0.99
C ILE A 257 -3.42 1.43 0.47
N TRP A 258 -2.34 1.72 1.20
CA TRP A 258 -2.25 1.60 2.65
C TRP A 258 -2.42 2.97 3.29
N TRP A 259 -2.86 2.97 4.55
CA TRP A 259 -2.87 4.16 5.37
C TRP A 259 -2.54 3.82 6.83
N THR A 260 -1.69 4.64 7.43
CA THR A 260 -1.48 4.73 8.88
C THR A 260 -1.47 6.19 9.29
N SER A 261 -1.66 6.48 10.58
CA SER A 261 -1.50 7.84 11.11
C SER A 261 -0.06 8.35 10.98
N ALA A 262 0.94 7.46 11.02
CA ALA A 262 2.36 7.81 10.96
C ALA A 262 2.86 8.06 9.53
N THR A 263 2.38 7.31 8.54
CA THR A 263 2.90 7.37 7.15
C THR A 263 1.98 8.05 6.16
N GLY A 264 0.71 8.29 6.52
CA GLY A 264 -0.30 8.75 5.59
C GLY A 264 -0.67 7.68 4.56
N ALA A 265 -1.35 8.09 3.48
CA ALA A 265 -1.77 7.18 2.42
C ALA A 265 -0.62 6.94 1.44
N ALA A 266 -0.36 5.68 1.10
CA ALA A 266 0.67 5.32 0.11
C ALA A 266 0.24 4.12 -0.72
N ALA A 267 0.42 4.24 -2.05
CA ALA A 267 0.04 3.24 -3.03
C ALA A 267 1.21 2.30 -3.35
N MET A 268 0.91 1.01 -3.48
CA MET A 268 1.84 -0.02 -3.95
C MET A 268 1.21 -0.79 -5.11
N THR A 269 2.02 -1.15 -6.11
CA THR A 269 1.61 -2.03 -7.20
C THR A 269 1.44 -3.48 -6.70
N SER A 270 0.72 -4.31 -7.45
CA SER A 270 0.64 -5.75 -7.17
C SER A 270 2.01 -6.42 -7.10
N PHE A 271 2.94 -6.03 -7.98
CA PHE A 271 4.31 -6.54 -7.97
C PHE A 271 5.04 -6.22 -6.66
N VAL A 272 4.99 -4.96 -6.22
CA VAL A 272 5.62 -4.51 -4.98
C VAL A 272 4.95 -5.17 -3.76
N LEU A 273 3.63 -5.37 -3.78
CA LEU A 273 2.92 -6.08 -2.71
C LEU A 273 3.38 -7.53 -2.55
N THR A 274 3.60 -8.24 -3.66
CA THR A 274 4.15 -9.59 -3.64
C THR A 274 5.53 -9.60 -3.01
N LYS A 275 6.45 -8.74 -3.47
CA LYS A 275 7.81 -8.63 -2.90
C LYS A 275 7.80 -8.20 -1.44
N TYR A 276 6.90 -7.29 -1.07
CA TYR A 276 6.72 -6.85 0.31
C TYR A 276 6.31 -8.02 1.21
N ALA A 277 5.40 -8.89 0.77
CA ALA A 277 5.03 -10.10 1.53
C ALA A 277 6.20 -11.10 1.61
N GLU A 278 6.93 -11.34 0.51
CA GLU A 278 8.11 -12.22 0.47
C GLU A 278 9.21 -11.77 1.43
N TYR A 279 9.40 -10.46 1.59
CA TYR A 279 10.42 -9.87 2.47
C TYR A 279 9.96 -9.61 3.91
N GLY A 280 8.86 -10.25 4.33
CA GLY A 280 8.38 -10.20 5.73
C GLY A 280 7.45 -9.03 6.05
N GLY A 281 7.03 -8.26 5.05
CA GLY A 281 5.94 -7.30 5.13
C GLY A 281 6.08 -6.25 6.25
N PRO A 282 5.00 -5.95 6.99
CA PRO A 282 4.98 -4.84 7.95
C PRO A 282 5.89 -5.05 9.15
N ASP A 283 6.27 -6.29 9.47
CA ASP A 283 7.10 -6.56 10.64
C ASP A 283 8.57 -6.23 10.38
N VAL A 284 9.05 -6.50 9.16
CA VAL A 284 10.41 -6.18 8.72
C VAL A 284 10.52 -4.75 8.20
N LEU A 285 9.71 -4.38 7.21
CA LEU A 285 9.85 -3.12 6.48
C LEU A 285 9.00 -1.98 7.08
N GLY A 286 7.96 -2.30 7.85
CA GLY A 286 6.93 -1.34 8.23
C GLY A 286 6.06 -0.92 7.04
N PHE A 287 5.19 0.06 7.23
CA PHE A 287 4.25 0.49 6.19
C PHE A 287 4.89 1.41 5.15
N PRO A 288 4.35 1.49 3.91
CA PRO A 288 4.89 2.36 2.87
C PRO A 288 4.75 3.83 3.26
N THR A 289 5.77 4.63 2.91
CA THR A 289 5.88 6.06 3.26
C THR A 289 5.61 7.01 2.09
N GLY A 290 5.29 6.47 0.91
CA GLY A 290 4.97 7.24 -0.28
C GLY A 290 4.82 6.37 -1.52
N ALA A 291 4.61 7.02 -2.67
CA ALA A 291 4.62 6.34 -3.95
C ALA A 291 6.02 5.82 -4.29
N ARG A 292 6.06 4.79 -5.15
CA ARG A 292 7.29 4.30 -5.78
C ARG A 292 7.96 5.43 -6.57
N LEU A 293 9.24 5.62 -6.33
CA LEU A 293 10.09 6.54 -7.09
C LEU A 293 10.61 5.79 -8.32
N GLU A 294 10.37 6.34 -9.51
CA GLU A 294 10.80 5.79 -10.80
C GLU A 294 11.85 6.69 -11.44
N GLY A 295 12.57 6.19 -12.45
CA GLY A 295 13.50 7.00 -13.24
C GLY A 295 14.73 7.47 -12.48
N LEU A 296 15.15 6.69 -11.48
CA LEU A 296 16.39 6.95 -10.74
C LEU A 296 17.60 6.53 -11.58
N SER A 297 18.81 6.82 -11.10
CA SER A 297 20.06 6.47 -11.79
C SER A 297 20.11 4.99 -12.19
N ASP A 298 20.74 4.68 -13.31
CA ASP A 298 20.84 3.31 -13.85
C ASP A 298 19.48 2.65 -14.14
N GLY A 299 18.45 3.47 -14.41
CA GLY A 299 17.10 3.01 -14.73
C GLY A 299 16.36 2.40 -13.54
N GLY A 300 16.76 2.72 -12.33
CA GLY A 300 16.23 2.10 -11.12
C GLY A 300 14.98 2.74 -10.52
N TRP A 301 14.44 2.05 -9.53
CA TRP A 301 13.28 2.48 -8.76
C TRP A 301 13.39 2.10 -7.29
N ILE A 302 12.70 2.86 -6.44
CA ILE A 302 12.68 2.67 -4.99
C ILE A 302 11.24 2.80 -4.47
N GLN A 303 10.71 1.73 -3.87
CA GLN A 303 9.57 1.80 -2.96
C GLN A 303 10.07 1.95 -1.52
N ARG A 304 9.76 3.07 -0.87
CA ARG A 304 10.15 3.34 0.51
C ARG A 304 9.11 2.88 1.51
N PHE A 305 9.61 2.41 2.65
CA PHE A 305 8.86 1.99 3.83
C PHE A 305 9.47 2.65 5.07
N GLN A 306 8.83 2.51 6.23
CA GLN A 306 9.29 3.10 7.49
C GLN A 306 10.70 2.65 7.88
N LYS A 307 11.02 1.37 7.67
CA LYS A 307 12.28 0.75 8.13
C LYS A 307 13.20 0.34 6.99
N GLY A 308 12.85 0.63 5.74
CA GLY A 308 13.63 0.13 4.59
C GLY A 308 13.05 0.52 3.25
N ALA A 309 13.56 -0.14 2.21
CA ALA A 309 13.10 0.01 0.84
C ALA A 309 13.15 -1.31 0.09
N ILE A 310 12.25 -1.47 -0.88
CA ILE A 310 12.35 -2.47 -1.95
C ILE A 310 12.80 -1.72 -3.21
N VAL A 311 13.85 -2.20 -3.86
CA VAL A 311 14.56 -1.45 -4.89
C VAL A 311 15.13 -2.36 -5.98
N ASP A 312 15.34 -1.80 -7.17
CA ASP A 312 16.25 -2.33 -8.18
C ASP A 312 16.75 -1.26 -9.15
N SER A 313 17.58 -1.70 -10.10
CA SER A 313 18.09 -0.98 -11.26
C SER A 313 17.98 -1.88 -12.49
N ALA A 314 18.26 -1.33 -13.68
CA ALA A 314 18.29 -2.12 -14.92
C ALA A 314 19.32 -3.28 -14.88
N SER A 315 20.27 -3.26 -13.95
CA SER A 315 21.35 -4.25 -13.82
C SER A 315 21.29 -5.13 -12.56
N THR A 316 20.26 -4.97 -11.72
CA THR A 316 20.15 -5.70 -10.45
C THR A 316 18.79 -6.36 -10.30
N ALA A 317 18.73 -7.50 -9.62
CA ALA A 317 17.46 -8.09 -9.24
C ALA A 317 16.75 -7.24 -8.16
N THR A 318 15.41 -7.26 -8.15
CA THR A 318 14.62 -6.68 -7.06
C THR A 318 15.01 -7.29 -5.73
N THR A 319 15.42 -6.42 -4.81
CA THR A 319 15.87 -6.79 -3.46
C THR A 319 15.32 -5.79 -2.44
N CYS A 320 15.53 -6.06 -1.15
CA CYS A 320 15.19 -5.14 -0.09
C CYS A 320 16.42 -4.77 0.74
N VAL A 321 16.43 -3.54 1.23
CA VAL A 321 17.44 -3.03 2.17
C VAL A 321 16.69 -2.42 3.34
N TRP A 322 16.94 -2.89 4.56
CA TRP A 322 16.16 -2.52 5.74
C TRP A 322 16.99 -2.43 7.02
N GLY A 323 16.41 -1.83 8.05
CA GLY A 323 17.05 -1.60 9.34
C GLY A 323 18.31 -0.76 9.19
N TYR A 324 19.37 -1.12 9.91
CA TYR A 324 20.62 -0.39 9.88
C TYR A 324 21.30 -0.37 8.50
N ARG A 325 21.07 -1.38 7.66
CA ARG A 325 21.60 -1.40 6.28
C ARG A 325 20.99 -0.26 5.47
N TRP A 326 19.68 -0.04 5.63
CA TRP A 326 18.97 1.07 5.02
C TRP A 326 19.44 2.42 5.57
N THR A 327 19.65 2.52 6.88
CA THR A 327 20.21 3.72 7.51
C THR A 327 21.58 4.08 6.93
N MET A 328 22.49 3.11 6.83
CA MET A 328 23.85 3.32 6.31
C MET A 328 23.83 3.65 4.81
N TRP A 329 23.05 2.93 4.01
CA TRP A 329 22.94 3.22 2.59
C TRP A 329 22.31 4.59 2.33
N THR A 330 21.33 4.99 3.14
CA THR A 330 20.73 6.33 3.06
C THR A 330 21.73 7.42 3.40
N ALA A 331 22.48 7.26 4.50
CA ALA A 331 23.50 8.21 4.93
C ALA A 331 24.65 8.35 3.92
N SER A 332 24.92 7.30 3.14
CA SER A 332 25.94 7.31 2.06
C SER A 332 25.41 7.81 0.71
N GLY A 333 24.18 8.32 0.62
CA GLY A 333 23.63 8.89 -0.62
C GLY A 333 22.90 7.89 -1.54
N ARG A 334 22.58 6.70 -1.03
CA ARG A 334 21.86 5.62 -1.74
C ARG A 334 22.43 5.32 -3.14
N GLU A 335 21.59 5.30 -4.16
CA GLU A 335 21.93 5.00 -5.56
C GLU A 335 22.92 6.01 -6.16
N THR A 336 22.89 7.26 -5.67
CA THR A 336 23.84 8.29 -6.09
C THR A 336 25.19 8.19 -5.38
N GLY A 337 25.22 7.47 -4.26
CA GLY A 337 26.37 7.28 -3.39
C GLY A 337 27.44 6.33 -3.93
N PRO A 338 28.53 6.15 -3.16
CA PRO A 338 29.68 5.34 -3.58
C PRO A 338 29.37 3.84 -3.65
N LEU A 339 28.34 3.35 -2.93
CA LEU A 339 27.94 1.95 -2.94
C LEU A 339 27.09 1.57 -4.17
N LYS A 340 26.38 2.54 -4.77
CA LYS A 340 25.38 2.33 -5.83
C LYS A 340 24.26 1.39 -5.39
N TRP A 341 23.71 0.56 -6.27
CA TRP A 341 22.53 -0.27 -5.99
C TRP A 341 22.87 -1.53 -5.20
N PRO A 342 21.93 -2.02 -4.35
CA PRO A 342 22.08 -3.33 -3.72
C PRO A 342 21.97 -4.44 -4.77
N VAL A 343 22.76 -5.49 -4.60
CA VAL A 343 22.86 -6.60 -5.58
C VAL A 343 22.37 -7.94 -5.02
N ALA A 344 22.07 -8.01 -3.73
CA ALA A 344 21.61 -9.21 -3.06
C ALA A 344 20.70 -8.86 -1.88
N LEU A 345 20.02 -9.85 -1.32
CA LEU A 345 19.45 -9.74 0.02
C LEU A 345 20.56 -9.79 1.07
N VAL A 346 20.21 -9.46 2.31
CA VAL A 346 21.17 -9.55 3.40
C VAL A 346 21.59 -10.99 3.67
N GLU A 347 22.90 -11.19 3.76
CA GLU A 347 23.55 -12.40 4.27
C GLU A 347 23.66 -12.27 5.79
N ASN A 348 23.00 -13.16 6.54
CA ASN A 348 23.15 -13.25 7.99
C ASN A 348 24.23 -14.30 8.30
N LEU A 349 25.16 -13.93 9.17
CA LEU A 349 26.34 -14.70 9.50
C LEU A 349 26.29 -15.18 10.97
N PRO A 350 27.11 -16.16 11.37
CA PRO A 350 27.21 -16.61 12.75
C PRO A 350 27.49 -15.46 13.74
N GLY A 351 27.02 -15.61 14.98
CA GLY A 351 27.22 -14.61 16.03
C GLY A 351 26.43 -13.31 15.83
N GLY A 352 25.46 -13.27 14.90
CA GLY A 352 24.62 -12.10 14.64
C GLY A 352 25.26 -11.06 13.72
N ALA A 353 26.40 -11.38 13.11
CA ALA A 353 26.99 -10.57 12.05
C ALA A 353 26.12 -10.59 10.78
N TRP A 354 26.30 -9.60 9.91
CA TRP A 354 25.60 -9.58 8.62
C TRP A 354 26.35 -8.77 7.57
N ILE A 355 26.07 -9.09 6.30
CA ILE A 355 26.60 -8.39 5.13
C ILE A 355 25.44 -8.06 4.18
N GLN A 356 25.30 -6.79 3.82
CA GLN A 356 24.44 -6.36 2.71
C GLN A 356 25.32 -5.88 1.56
N ARG A 357 25.20 -6.58 0.43
CA ARG A 357 25.99 -6.32 -0.78
C ARG A 357 25.39 -5.22 -1.64
N PHE A 358 26.27 -4.41 -2.20
CA PHE A 358 26.01 -3.39 -3.21
C PHE A 358 26.98 -3.55 -4.39
N GLN A 359 26.69 -2.90 -5.50
CA GLN A 359 27.52 -2.99 -6.71
C GLN A 359 28.98 -2.59 -6.45
N LYS A 360 29.21 -1.59 -5.59
CA LYS A 360 30.55 -1.06 -5.30
C LYS A 360 30.97 -1.18 -3.83
N GLY A 361 30.52 -2.23 -3.16
CA GLY A 361 30.95 -2.55 -1.80
C GLY A 361 29.90 -3.28 -0.98
N ALA A 362 30.02 -3.21 0.34
CA ALA A 362 29.06 -3.78 1.27
C ALA A 362 28.94 -2.93 2.52
N THR A 363 27.75 -2.97 3.15
CA THR A 363 27.62 -2.61 4.56
C THR A 363 27.72 -3.89 5.38
N VAL A 364 28.53 -3.88 6.43
CA VAL A 364 28.84 -5.04 7.26
C VAL A 364 28.58 -4.69 8.72
N SER A 365 28.14 -5.66 9.52
CA SER A 365 28.11 -5.55 10.97
C SER A 365 28.74 -6.77 11.61
N GLY A 366 29.53 -6.53 12.65
CA GLY A 366 29.97 -7.52 13.61
C GLY A 366 29.34 -7.28 14.99
N PRO A 367 29.19 -8.34 15.82
CA PRO A 367 28.67 -8.20 17.17
C PRO A 367 29.59 -7.36 18.08
N THR A 368 30.90 -7.40 17.84
CA THR A 368 31.93 -6.71 18.64
C THR A 368 32.58 -5.54 17.89
N THR A 369 32.67 -5.61 16.56
CA THR A 369 33.32 -4.56 15.74
C THR A 369 32.39 -3.42 15.35
N GLY A 370 31.10 -3.55 15.60
CA GLY A 370 30.10 -2.58 15.18
C GLY A 370 29.81 -2.67 13.68
N ARG A 371 29.48 -1.52 13.08
CA ARG A 371 29.03 -1.42 11.68
C ARG A 371 30.06 -0.66 10.85
N ALA A 372 30.31 -1.13 9.63
CA ALA A 372 31.26 -0.54 8.72
C ALA A 372 30.80 -0.65 7.25
N ILE A 373 31.25 0.28 6.42
CA ILE A 373 31.16 0.23 4.97
C ILE A 373 32.50 -0.27 4.42
N VAL A 374 32.46 -1.39 3.69
CA VAL A 374 33.61 -1.93 2.95
C VAL A 374 33.41 -1.57 1.48
N HIS A 375 34.13 -0.55 1.00
CA HIS A 375 34.05 -0.09 -0.39
C HIS A 375 34.76 -1.05 -1.36
N ASN A 376 34.51 -0.88 -2.66
CA ASN A 376 35.00 -1.79 -3.71
C ASN A 376 36.52 -2.08 -3.65
N TYR A 377 37.35 -1.05 -3.37
CA TYR A 377 38.82 -1.20 -3.30
C TYR A 377 39.26 -2.25 -2.25
N ALA A 378 38.53 -2.36 -1.14
CA ALA A 378 38.79 -3.30 -0.05
C ALA A 378 37.94 -4.57 -0.16
N TRP A 379 36.74 -4.50 -0.74
CA TRP A 379 35.81 -5.63 -0.80
C TRP A 379 36.42 -6.85 -1.50
N ALA A 380 37.00 -6.68 -2.69
CA ALA A 380 37.57 -7.80 -3.45
C ALA A 380 38.73 -8.48 -2.69
N ALA A 381 39.61 -7.66 -2.10
CA ALA A 381 40.72 -8.13 -1.27
C ALA A 381 40.24 -8.88 -0.02
N TRP A 382 39.23 -8.35 0.68
CA TRP A 382 38.67 -9.00 1.86
C TRP A 382 38.00 -10.34 1.52
N VAL A 383 37.31 -10.43 0.37
CA VAL A 383 36.77 -11.69 -0.14
C VAL A 383 37.87 -12.71 -0.42
N ALA A 384 38.94 -12.30 -1.11
CA ALA A 384 40.07 -13.18 -1.41
C ALA A 384 40.77 -13.71 -0.16
N LEU A 385 40.74 -12.95 0.93
CA LEU A 385 41.32 -13.32 2.23
C LEU A 385 40.36 -14.11 3.13
N GLY A 386 39.17 -14.49 2.66
CA GLY A 386 38.21 -15.35 3.38
C GLY A 386 37.11 -14.63 4.17
N ARG A 387 36.90 -13.32 3.94
CA ARG A 387 35.90 -12.48 4.63
C ARG A 387 35.97 -12.59 6.16
N GLU A 388 34.83 -12.72 6.84
CA GLU A 388 34.72 -12.79 8.30
C GLU A 388 35.43 -14.00 8.92
N GLY A 389 35.51 -15.12 8.20
CA GLY A 389 36.24 -16.31 8.64
C GLY A 389 37.73 -16.26 8.32
N GLY A 390 38.14 -15.26 7.54
CA GLY A 390 39.48 -15.10 7.00
C GLY A 390 40.50 -14.49 7.97
N VAL A 391 41.74 -14.34 7.49
CA VAL A 391 42.88 -13.90 8.33
C VAL A 391 42.62 -12.55 9.00
N LEU A 392 41.93 -11.63 8.31
CA LEU A 392 41.63 -10.29 8.81
C LEU A 392 40.45 -10.25 9.79
N GLY A 393 39.48 -11.17 9.67
CA GLY A 393 38.21 -11.13 10.40
C GLY A 393 37.26 -10.04 9.87
N LEU A 394 36.37 -9.54 10.74
CA LEU A 394 35.39 -8.51 10.42
C LEU A 394 36.01 -7.09 10.37
N PRO A 395 35.46 -6.17 9.57
CA PRO A 395 35.92 -4.78 9.54
C PRO A 395 35.65 -4.07 10.86
N ARG A 396 36.58 -3.20 11.26
CA ARG A 396 36.51 -2.33 12.44
C ARG A 396 36.49 -0.87 11.97
N GLY A 397 35.29 -0.32 11.84
CA GLY A 397 35.07 1.05 11.38
C GLY A 397 35.18 1.23 9.87
N ASP A 398 34.83 2.45 9.45
CA ASP A 398 34.84 2.83 8.04
C ASP A 398 36.27 3.14 7.55
N ARG A 399 36.41 3.11 6.23
CA ARG A 399 37.63 3.53 5.53
C ARG A 399 38.11 4.91 5.98
N GLN A 400 39.41 5.04 6.19
CA GLN A 400 40.12 6.30 6.41
C GLN A 400 40.95 6.69 5.19
N VAL A 401 41.11 7.99 4.97
CA VAL A 401 42.05 8.52 3.97
C VAL A 401 43.43 8.58 4.62
N VAL A 402 44.44 8.00 3.96
CA VAL A 402 45.82 8.01 4.45
C VAL A 402 46.78 8.21 3.30
N ALA A 403 47.66 9.21 3.42
CA ALA A 403 48.66 9.56 2.41
C ALA A 403 48.05 9.65 0.99
N ARG A 404 48.46 8.75 0.09
CA ARG A 404 48.06 8.70 -1.34
C ARG A 404 46.85 7.78 -1.59
N GLY A 405 46.18 7.32 -0.54
CA GLY A 405 45.13 6.32 -0.68
C GLY A 405 44.28 6.16 0.55
N TYR A 406 43.92 4.92 0.82
CA TYR A 406 42.92 4.53 1.80
C TYR A 406 43.40 3.39 2.67
N THR A 407 42.91 3.36 3.90
CA THR A 407 43.04 2.22 4.80
C THR A 407 41.70 1.84 5.40
N GLN A 408 41.52 0.57 5.72
CA GLN A 408 40.43 0.09 6.55
C GLN A 408 40.96 -0.94 7.55
N ALA A 409 40.64 -0.73 8.83
CA ALA A 409 41.02 -1.64 9.89
C ALA A 409 40.04 -2.82 9.97
N PHE A 410 40.55 -3.97 10.38
CA PHE A 410 39.84 -5.21 10.63
C PHE A 410 40.24 -5.76 12.00
N GLU A 411 39.59 -6.81 12.48
CA GLU A 411 39.85 -7.38 13.82
C GLU A 411 41.30 -7.77 14.04
N ARG A 412 41.93 -8.34 13.01
CA ARG A 412 43.27 -8.94 13.09
C ARG A 412 44.26 -8.37 12.07
N GLY A 413 43.95 -7.22 11.48
CA GLY A 413 44.84 -6.57 10.51
C GLY A 413 44.17 -5.39 9.82
N GLY A 414 44.66 -5.05 8.63
CA GLY A 414 44.06 -3.99 7.83
C GLY A 414 44.26 -4.18 6.33
N LEU A 415 43.52 -3.39 5.56
CA LEU A 415 43.66 -3.27 4.12
C LEU A 415 44.12 -1.86 3.77
N TRP A 416 45.17 -1.73 2.96
CA TRP A 416 45.65 -0.45 2.43
C TRP A 416 45.72 -0.49 0.91
N GLY A 417 45.26 0.58 0.25
CA GLY A 417 45.31 0.68 -1.21
C GLY A 417 45.39 2.13 -1.67
N LEU A 418 46.05 2.37 -2.78
CA LEU A 418 46.04 3.68 -3.44
C LEU A 418 44.64 3.98 -4.00
N THR A 419 44.30 5.27 -4.18
CA THR A 419 42.93 5.72 -4.49
C THR A 419 42.22 4.93 -5.61
N ASP A 420 42.96 4.53 -6.65
CA ASP A 420 42.43 3.82 -7.82
C ASP A 420 43.04 2.41 -7.99
N LYS A 421 43.60 1.83 -6.92
CA LYS A 421 44.20 0.49 -6.95
C LYS A 421 43.51 -0.45 -5.95
N PRO A 422 43.60 -1.78 -6.17
CA PRO A 422 43.20 -2.76 -5.18
C PRO A 422 43.91 -2.52 -3.84
N ALA A 423 43.22 -2.85 -2.74
CA ALA A 423 43.85 -2.89 -1.43
C ALA A 423 44.59 -4.21 -1.20
N TRP A 424 45.63 -4.16 -0.38
CA TRP A 424 46.40 -5.32 0.06
C TRP A 424 46.35 -5.45 1.57
N GLY A 425 46.34 -6.70 2.02
CA GLY A 425 46.18 -7.08 3.42
C GLY A 425 47.51 -7.14 4.13
N VAL A 426 47.60 -6.43 5.26
CA VAL A 426 48.76 -6.49 6.16
C VAL A 426 48.25 -6.84 7.55
N TRP A 427 48.84 -7.86 8.17
CA TRP A 427 48.43 -8.40 9.46
C TRP A 427 49.61 -8.97 10.25
N GLY A 428 49.34 -9.35 11.50
CA GLY A 428 50.32 -10.01 12.37
C GLY A 428 51.59 -9.18 12.63
N PRO A 429 52.73 -9.84 12.92
CA PRO A 429 53.98 -9.15 13.23
C PRO A 429 54.50 -8.23 12.11
N VAL A 430 54.19 -8.55 10.85
CA VAL A 430 54.54 -7.70 9.71
C VAL A 430 53.82 -6.35 9.79
N LEU A 431 52.54 -6.36 10.20
CA LEU A 431 51.79 -5.12 10.40
C LEU A 431 52.41 -4.26 11.50
N ASP A 432 52.77 -4.86 12.62
CA ASP A 432 53.37 -4.14 13.76
C ASP A 432 54.71 -3.51 13.36
N ALA A 433 55.57 -4.27 12.69
CA ALA A 433 56.86 -3.79 12.20
C ALA A 433 56.70 -2.67 11.14
N TRP A 434 55.77 -2.83 10.20
CA TRP A 434 55.53 -1.84 9.15
C TRP A 434 54.96 -0.54 9.72
N LEU A 435 54.00 -0.60 10.65
CA LEU A 435 53.46 0.58 11.31
C LEU A 435 54.50 1.28 12.19
N ALA A 436 55.36 0.54 12.89
CA ALA A 436 56.49 1.10 13.64
C ALA A 436 57.49 1.82 12.73
N ALA A 437 57.65 1.37 11.47
CA ALA A 437 58.45 2.04 10.45
C ALA A 437 57.74 3.23 9.75
N GLY A 438 56.60 3.70 10.29
CA GLY A 438 55.84 4.83 9.74
C GLY A 438 54.74 4.46 8.75
N GLY A 439 54.48 3.17 8.55
CA GLY A 439 53.39 2.64 7.74
C GLY A 439 53.37 3.21 6.32
N PRO A 440 52.19 3.64 5.79
CA PRO A 440 52.06 4.11 4.41
C PRO A 440 52.80 5.43 4.13
N THR A 441 53.25 6.15 5.16
CA THR A 441 54.06 7.37 5.05
C THR A 441 55.55 7.13 5.31
N GLY A 442 55.92 5.92 5.74
CA GLY A 442 57.29 5.53 6.03
C GLY A 442 58.09 5.17 4.77
N SER A 443 59.33 4.74 4.95
CA SER A 443 60.25 4.37 3.86
C SER A 443 59.76 3.19 3.02
N TYR A 444 58.96 2.29 3.59
CA TYR A 444 58.39 1.15 2.86
C TYR A 444 57.20 1.53 1.96
N GLY A 445 56.48 2.61 2.27
CA GLY A 445 55.30 3.04 1.50
C GLY A 445 54.11 2.06 1.58
N PHE A 446 53.27 2.03 0.54
CA PHE A 446 52.08 1.17 0.51
C PHE A 446 52.43 -0.30 0.26
N PRO A 447 51.61 -1.25 0.75
CA PRO A 447 51.75 -2.66 0.39
C PRO A 447 51.45 -2.86 -1.10
N VAL A 448 52.11 -3.86 -1.70
CA VAL A 448 51.93 -4.25 -3.11
C VAL A 448 51.45 -5.70 -3.29
N ALA A 449 51.37 -6.45 -2.19
CA ALA A 449 50.82 -7.80 -2.12
C ALA A 449 50.23 -8.05 -0.72
N HIS A 450 49.38 -9.07 -0.59
CA HIS A 450 49.00 -9.58 0.73
C HIS A 450 50.23 -10.12 1.46
N VAL A 451 50.21 -10.08 2.79
CA VAL A 451 51.20 -10.81 3.61
C VAL A 451 51.13 -12.30 3.27
N GLU A 452 52.29 -12.93 3.13
CA GLU A 452 52.43 -14.37 2.89
C GLU A 452 53.00 -15.01 4.15
N GLU A 453 52.35 -16.06 4.65
CA GLU A 453 52.83 -16.85 5.80
C GLU A 453 53.25 -18.24 5.33
N SER A 454 54.50 -18.62 5.60
CA SER A 454 55.04 -19.93 5.22
C SER A 454 56.16 -20.34 6.17
N GLY A 455 56.16 -21.60 6.60
CA GLY A 455 57.25 -22.18 7.41
C GLY A 455 57.51 -21.46 8.73
N GLY A 456 56.50 -20.78 9.31
CA GLY A 456 56.64 -20.00 10.54
C GLY A 456 57.15 -18.57 10.35
N SER A 457 57.40 -18.14 9.11
CA SER A 457 57.75 -16.76 8.79
C SER A 457 56.59 -16.03 8.10
N ALA A 458 56.46 -14.74 8.38
CA ALA A 458 55.50 -13.85 7.74
C ALA A 458 56.24 -12.79 6.91
N THR A 459 55.90 -12.68 5.63
CA THR A 459 56.54 -11.75 4.69
C THR A 459 55.53 -10.77 4.08
N GLY A 460 55.78 -9.47 4.23
CA GLY A 460 55.05 -8.40 3.55
C GLY A 460 55.89 -7.70 2.50
N ARG A 461 55.31 -7.45 1.32
CA ARG A 461 55.95 -6.71 0.23
C ARG A 461 55.33 -5.32 0.08
N PHE A 462 56.17 -4.30 -0.01
CA PHE A 462 55.81 -2.88 -0.09
C PHE A 462 56.54 -2.18 -1.24
N GLU A 463 56.10 -0.97 -1.62
CA GLU A 463 56.72 -0.16 -2.68
C GLU A 463 58.23 0.03 -2.47
N GLY A 464 58.66 0.23 -1.21
CA GLY A 464 60.03 0.52 -0.82
C GLY A 464 60.84 -0.66 -0.26
N GLY A 465 60.31 -1.89 -0.30
CA GLY A 465 61.04 -3.07 0.17
C GLY A 465 60.16 -4.17 0.75
N THR A 466 60.81 -5.11 1.45
CA THR A 466 60.18 -6.30 2.06
C THR A 466 60.44 -6.32 3.56
N ILE A 467 59.43 -6.72 4.33
CA ILE A 467 59.57 -7.02 5.77
C ILE A 467 59.29 -8.51 5.94
N THR A 468 60.21 -9.23 6.56
CA THR A 468 60.07 -10.64 6.92
C THR A 468 60.32 -10.79 8.41
N VAL A 469 59.39 -11.46 9.10
CA VAL A 469 59.42 -11.69 10.55
C VAL A 469 59.30 -13.18 10.84
#